data_AF-A0A0C9X493-F1
#
_entry.id   AF-A0A0C9X493-F1
#
_cell.length_a   1.000
_cell.length_b   1.000
_cell.length_c   1.000
_cell.angle_alpha   90.00
_cell.angle_beta   90.00
_cell.angle_gamma   90.00
#
_symmetry.space_group_name_H-M   'P 1'
#
loop_
_entity.id
_entity.type
_entity.pdbx_description
1 polymer ?
#
loop_
_entity_poly.entity_id
_entity_poly.type
_entity_poly.pdbx_seq_one_letter_code
_entity_poly.pdbx_strand_id
1 'polypeptide(L)'
;VVIFFGDLATFEHVMGVLQCQSIERTPWHRFQFVIFVMGLFHLKMACADAIWRIFIEPKLLQEDTNSLMAHLALNHPWETGKIGTNPGFRRMHEVIVHDGLALRLNTWTTELQNRDLTTTSLHDYAETAPTQQQIKEISNRLARFYVAGGDVDIYALRSQSPQRRDTQNENVVFALNQGDIGRVETLFPLWISIFQGTGKHKYSAHMIKFLMDVHFVYPDRLRKAVGHNVLVNPTGLPGKFRGVDWVEESMINLYTKHTFGGSGSNYTKKRVIDESTLIKIHHSRHDNIEQNF
;
A
#
# COMPACT_ATOMS: atom_id res chain seq x y z
N VAL A 1 14.28 -4.68 23.29
CA VAL A 1 13.21 -4.09 22.46
C VAL A 1 12.60 -5.19 21.64
N VAL A 2 11.28 -5.23 21.56
CA VAL A 2 10.49 -6.13 20.71
C VAL A 2 9.69 -5.23 19.77
N ILE A 3 9.95 -5.36 18.46
CA ILE A 3 9.18 -4.65 17.43
C ILE A 3 7.97 -5.51 17.12
N PHE A 4 6.79 -4.91 17.23
CA PHE A 4 5.51 -5.60 17.08
C PHE A 4 4.73 -4.97 15.92
N PHE A 5 4.22 -5.79 15.02
CA PHE A 5 3.44 -5.35 13.87
C PHE A 5 2.00 -5.81 14.03
N GLY A 6 1.08 -5.14 13.34
CA GLY A 6 -0.31 -5.55 13.31
C GLY A 6 -1.21 -4.54 12.63
N ASP A 7 -2.49 -4.86 12.64
CA ASP A 7 -3.56 -4.00 12.16
C ASP A 7 -3.88 -2.86 13.15
N LEU A 8 -4.87 -2.05 12.80
CA LEU A 8 -5.27 -0.91 13.62
C LEU A 8 -5.86 -1.34 14.98
N ALA A 9 -6.62 -2.44 15.03
CA ALA A 9 -7.19 -2.93 16.29
C ALA A 9 -6.08 -3.39 17.24
N THR A 10 -5.05 -4.05 16.71
CA THR A 10 -3.88 -4.49 17.45
C THR A 10 -3.11 -3.29 18.01
N PHE A 11 -2.93 -2.22 17.22
CA PHE A 11 -2.36 -0.97 17.71
C PHE A 11 -3.15 -0.41 18.91
N GLU A 12 -4.47 -0.32 18.81
CA GLU A 12 -5.32 0.23 19.87
C GLU A 12 -5.19 -0.59 21.17
N HIS A 13 -5.13 -1.93 21.06
CA HIS A 13 -4.92 -2.79 22.22
C HIS A 13 -3.52 -2.61 22.84
N VAL A 14 -2.46 -2.57 22.02
CA VAL A 14 -1.09 -2.40 22.53
C VAL A 14 -0.94 -1.03 23.20
N MET A 15 -1.48 0.04 22.61
CA MET A 15 -1.48 1.37 23.21
C MET A 15 -2.28 1.40 24.51
N GLY A 16 -3.44 0.73 24.56
CA GLY A 16 -4.24 0.60 25.77
C GLY A 16 -3.48 -0.09 26.90
N VAL A 17 -2.76 -1.18 26.61
CA VAL A 17 -1.92 -1.87 27.60
C VAL A 17 -0.80 -0.96 28.09
N LEU A 18 -0.07 -0.30 27.19
CA LEU A 18 1.02 0.62 27.55
C LEU A 18 0.51 1.79 28.42
N GLN A 19 -0.68 2.31 28.12
CA GLN A 19 -1.29 3.37 28.90
C GLN A 19 -1.69 2.89 30.30
N CYS A 20 -2.38 1.75 30.40
CA CYS A 20 -2.80 1.17 31.68
C CYS A 20 -1.60 0.81 32.57
N GLN A 21 -0.52 0.29 31.97
CA GLN A 21 0.66 -0.15 32.68
C GLN A 21 1.68 0.98 32.90
N SER A 22 1.40 2.21 32.47
CA SER A 22 2.34 3.34 32.55
C SER A 22 2.74 3.74 33.98
N ILE A 23 1.88 3.42 34.96
CA ILE A 23 2.09 3.70 36.39
C ILE A 23 3.01 2.70 37.09
N GLU A 24 3.32 1.57 36.43
CA GLU A 24 4.08 0.48 37.05
C GLU A 24 5.52 0.89 37.39
N ARG A 25 6.07 0.30 38.46
CA ARG A 25 7.38 0.73 38.99
C ARG A 25 8.52 0.52 38.00
N THR A 26 8.56 -0.61 37.29
CA THR A 26 9.70 -0.99 36.45
C THR A 26 9.39 -0.79 34.96
N PRO A 27 10.39 -0.41 34.14
CA PRO A 27 10.24 -0.35 32.68
C PRO A 27 9.70 -1.64 32.04
N TRP A 28 10.02 -2.79 32.65
CA TRP A 28 9.55 -4.09 32.22
C TRP A 28 8.04 -4.25 32.40
N HIS A 29 7.49 -3.93 33.58
CA HIS A 29 6.05 -4.00 33.83
C HIS A 29 5.26 -2.94 33.07
N ARG A 30 5.88 -1.79 32.76
CA ARG A 30 5.31 -0.78 31.86
C ARG A 30 5.31 -1.20 30.38
N PHE A 31 5.87 -2.36 30.05
CA PHE A 31 6.05 -2.85 28.68
C PHE A 31 6.80 -1.87 27.76
N GLN A 32 7.69 -1.04 28.28
CA GLN A 32 8.43 -0.03 27.48
C GLN A 32 9.33 -0.64 26.40
N PHE A 33 9.63 -1.93 26.50
CA PHE A 33 10.39 -2.65 25.48
C PHE A 33 9.56 -2.98 24.23
N VAL A 34 8.23 -2.85 24.26
CA VAL A 34 7.33 -3.12 23.14
C VAL A 34 7.19 -1.87 22.28
N ILE A 35 7.58 -1.97 21.02
CA ILE A 35 7.49 -0.90 20.03
C ILE A 35 6.52 -1.35 18.94
N PHE A 36 5.34 -0.73 18.87
CA PHE A 36 4.39 -1.02 17.82
C PHE A 36 4.75 -0.29 16.53
N VAL A 37 4.67 -0.98 15.40
CA VAL A 37 4.89 -0.45 14.06
C VAL A 37 3.69 -0.78 13.18
N MET A 38 3.21 0.22 12.44
CA MET A 38 2.03 0.05 11.60
C MET A 38 2.24 -0.98 10.49
N GLY A 39 1.20 -1.76 10.23
CA GLY A 39 1.14 -2.63 9.06
C GLY A 39 0.93 -1.85 7.76
N LEU A 40 1.88 -1.95 6.82
CA LEU A 40 1.79 -1.26 5.53
C LEU A 40 0.77 -1.90 4.58
N PHE A 41 0.44 -3.18 4.75
CA PHE A 41 -0.63 -3.80 3.99
C PHE A 41 -2.00 -3.29 4.42
N HIS A 42 -2.27 -3.22 5.72
CA HIS A 42 -3.50 -2.61 6.23
C HIS A 42 -3.59 -1.13 5.88
N LEU A 43 -2.45 -0.41 5.90
CA LEU A 43 -2.39 0.96 5.42
C LEU A 43 -2.80 1.05 3.94
N LYS A 44 -2.27 0.17 3.08
CA LYS A 44 -2.65 0.09 1.66
C LYS A 44 -4.13 -0.23 1.48
N MET A 45 -4.72 -1.08 2.33
CA MET A 45 -6.16 -1.33 2.32
C MET A 45 -6.95 -0.07 2.65
N ALA A 46 -6.51 0.69 3.67
CA ALA A 46 -7.11 1.96 4.03
C ALA A 46 -6.97 3.02 2.91
N CYS A 47 -5.85 3.04 2.18
CA CYS A 47 -5.65 3.87 1.00
C CYS A 47 -6.69 3.56 -0.10
N ALA A 48 -6.92 2.27 -0.40
CA ALA A 48 -7.88 1.86 -1.42
C ALA A 48 -9.32 2.29 -1.05
N ASP A 49 -9.70 2.17 0.22
CA ASP A 49 -10.99 2.67 0.71
C ASP A 49 -11.07 4.21 0.65
N ALA A 50 -9.99 4.92 0.98
CA ALA A 50 -9.97 6.38 0.86
C ALA A 50 -10.12 6.85 -0.60
N ILE A 51 -9.48 6.17 -1.56
CA ILE A 51 -9.68 6.43 -3.00
C ILE A 51 -11.14 6.21 -3.39
N TRP A 52 -11.77 5.13 -2.92
CA TRP A 52 -13.20 4.89 -3.15
C TRP A 52 -14.07 6.02 -2.60
N ARG A 53 -13.83 6.46 -1.35
CA ARG A 53 -14.56 7.58 -0.71
C ARG A 53 -14.40 8.91 -1.45
N ILE A 54 -13.25 9.13 -2.11
CA ILE A 54 -12.98 10.36 -2.85
C ILE A 54 -13.65 10.33 -4.22
N PHE A 55 -13.46 9.25 -4.98
CA PHE A 55 -13.77 9.25 -6.42
C PHE A 55 -15.06 8.52 -6.79
N ILE A 56 -15.59 7.67 -5.90
CA ILE A 56 -16.73 6.81 -6.22
C ILE A 56 -17.90 7.04 -5.26
N GLU A 57 -17.69 7.14 -3.95
CA GLU A 57 -18.80 7.31 -2.99
C GLU A 57 -19.69 8.54 -3.29
N PRO A 58 -19.15 9.73 -3.63
CA PRO A 58 -19.97 10.90 -3.91
C PRO A 58 -20.62 10.81 -5.30
N LYS A 59 -21.96 10.84 -5.36
CA LYS A 59 -22.72 10.71 -6.61
C LYS A 59 -22.38 11.76 -7.66
N LEU A 60 -22.15 13.01 -7.22
CA LEU A 60 -21.79 14.12 -8.11
C LEU A 60 -20.48 13.86 -8.87
N LEU A 61 -19.55 13.10 -8.30
CA LEU A 61 -18.26 12.79 -8.93
C LEU A 61 -18.35 11.60 -9.90
N GLN A 62 -19.49 10.92 -9.97
CA GLN A 62 -19.75 9.83 -10.92
C GLN A 62 -20.24 10.36 -12.29
N GLU A 63 -20.63 11.63 -12.38
CA GLU A 63 -21.28 12.19 -13.57
C GLU A 63 -20.28 12.65 -14.64
N ASP A 64 -19.02 12.88 -14.28
CA ASP A 64 -17.97 13.25 -15.23
C ASP A 64 -17.64 12.07 -16.17
N THR A 65 -17.54 12.35 -17.46
CA THR A 65 -17.13 11.40 -18.50
C THR A 65 -15.73 10.84 -18.27
N ASN A 66 -14.86 11.57 -17.57
CA ASN A 66 -13.52 11.14 -17.17
C ASN A 66 -13.45 10.71 -15.70
N SER A 67 -14.60 10.46 -15.05
CA SER A 67 -14.61 9.94 -13.69
C SER A 67 -14.10 8.50 -13.65
N LEU A 68 -13.56 8.09 -12.49
CA LEU A 68 -13.22 6.69 -12.24
C LEU A 68 -14.46 5.79 -12.44
N MET A 69 -15.66 6.29 -12.14
CA MET A 69 -16.90 5.55 -12.35
C MET A 69 -17.22 5.33 -13.84
N ALA A 70 -16.95 6.32 -14.70
CA ALA A 70 -17.09 6.17 -16.15
C ALA A 70 -16.11 5.13 -16.70
N HIS A 71 -14.85 5.13 -16.25
CA HIS A 71 -13.88 4.11 -16.64
C HIS A 71 -14.29 2.70 -16.14
N LEU A 72 -14.86 2.63 -14.94
CA LEU A 72 -15.41 1.39 -14.39
C LEU A 72 -16.56 0.83 -15.21
N ALA A 73 -17.44 1.68 -15.73
CA ALA A 73 -18.52 1.26 -16.59
C ALA A 73 -18.02 0.58 -17.89
N LEU A 74 -16.83 0.95 -18.37
CA LEU A 74 -16.18 0.33 -19.52
C LEU A 74 -15.45 -0.97 -19.15
N ASN A 75 -14.65 -0.94 -18.08
CA ASN A 75 -13.76 -2.05 -17.73
C ASN A 75 -14.44 -3.16 -16.91
N HIS A 76 -15.47 -2.80 -16.12
CA HIS A 76 -16.17 -3.69 -15.19
C HIS A 76 -17.70 -3.44 -15.21
N PRO A 77 -18.37 -3.51 -16.37
CA PRO A 77 -19.77 -3.08 -16.53
C PRO A 77 -20.73 -3.79 -15.56
N TRP A 78 -20.48 -5.07 -15.26
CA TRP A 78 -21.31 -5.93 -14.43
C TRP A 78 -21.11 -5.74 -12.92
N GLU A 79 -20.06 -5.03 -12.49
CA GLU A 79 -19.71 -4.86 -11.08
C GLU A 79 -19.90 -3.43 -10.55
N THR A 80 -20.27 -2.48 -11.43
CA THR A 80 -20.49 -1.06 -11.10
C THR A 80 -21.38 -0.85 -9.87
N GLY A 81 -22.47 -1.61 -9.73
CA GLY A 81 -23.36 -1.52 -8.55
C GLY A 81 -22.69 -1.93 -7.22
N LYS A 82 -21.87 -2.99 -7.24
CA LYS A 82 -21.13 -3.45 -6.04
C LYS A 82 -20.00 -2.48 -5.70
N ILE A 83 -19.30 -1.99 -6.73
CA ILE A 83 -18.20 -1.04 -6.57
C ILE A 83 -18.71 0.34 -6.13
N GLY A 84 -19.89 0.75 -6.58
CA GLY A 84 -20.50 2.01 -6.19
C GLY A 84 -21.03 2.07 -4.76
N THR A 85 -21.04 0.95 -4.02
CA THR A 85 -21.66 0.86 -2.67
C THR A 85 -20.66 0.46 -1.59
N ASN A 86 -20.07 -0.73 -1.67
CA ASN A 86 -19.03 -1.19 -0.75
C ASN A 86 -18.18 -2.28 -1.42
N PRO A 87 -17.20 -1.90 -2.25
CA PRO A 87 -16.43 -2.84 -3.05
C PRO A 87 -15.58 -3.81 -2.23
N GLY A 88 -15.17 -3.40 -1.02
CA GLY A 88 -14.10 -4.03 -0.27
C GLY A 88 -12.72 -3.84 -0.92
N PHE A 89 -11.67 -4.24 -0.20
CA PHE A 89 -10.29 -4.00 -0.64
C PHE A 89 -9.94 -4.65 -1.97
N ARG A 90 -10.30 -5.94 -2.17
CA ARG A 90 -9.88 -6.70 -3.35
C ARG A 90 -10.37 -6.04 -4.64
N ARG A 91 -11.66 -5.71 -4.72
CA ARG A 91 -12.24 -5.07 -5.90
C ARG A 91 -11.62 -3.69 -6.14
N MET A 92 -11.51 -2.86 -5.10
CA MET A 92 -10.85 -1.56 -5.27
C MET A 92 -9.39 -1.68 -5.69
N HIS A 93 -8.67 -2.67 -5.17
CA HIS A 93 -7.28 -2.90 -5.55
C HIS A 93 -7.17 -3.31 -7.03
N GLU A 94 -8.04 -4.17 -7.52
CA GLU A 94 -8.14 -4.55 -8.95
C GLU A 94 -8.50 -3.33 -9.82
N VAL A 95 -9.49 -2.53 -9.40
CA VAL A 95 -9.89 -1.28 -10.08
C VAL A 95 -8.73 -0.31 -10.21
N ILE A 96 -8.06 0.01 -9.10
CA ILE A 96 -6.92 0.94 -9.08
C ILE A 96 -5.78 0.44 -9.98
N VAL A 97 -5.56 -0.88 -10.03
CA VAL A 97 -4.53 -1.46 -10.88
C VAL A 97 -4.93 -1.37 -12.36
N HIS A 98 -6.13 -1.79 -12.73
CA HIS A 98 -6.58 -1.82 -14.13
C HIS A 98 -6.72 -0.41 -14.70
N ASP A 99 -7.40 0.48 -13.98
CA ASP A 99 -7.55 1.87 -14.38
C ASP A 99 -6.19 2.57 -14.47
N GLY A 100 -5.33 2.39 -13.47
CA GLY A 100 -3.97 2.93 -13.50
C GLY A 100 -3.11 2.38 -14.64
N LEU A 101 -3.30 1.12 -15.06
CA LEU A 101 -2.63 0.55 -16.24
C LEU A 101 -3.16 1.19 -17.53
N ALA A 102 -4.48 1.30 -17.67
CA ALA A 102 -5.11 1.93 -18.83
C ALA A 102 -4.68 3.41 -18.97
N LEU A 103 -4.70 4.17 -17.87
CA LEU A 103 -4.25 5.57 -17.86
C LEU A 103 -2.79 5.70 -18.25
N ARG A 104 -1.89 4.86 -17.71
CA ARG A 104 -0.47 4.87 -18.10
C ARG A 104 -0.28 4.55 -19.58
N LEU A 105 -0.99 3.55 -20.12
CA LEU A 105 -0.94 3.22 -21.55
C LEU A 105 -1.48 4.38 -22.40
N ASN A 106 -2.55 5.03 -21.96
CA ASN A 106 -3.06 6.23 -22.64
C ASN A 106 -2.01 7.35 -22.67
N THR A 107 -1.27 7.56 -21.57
CA THR A 107 -0.17 8.52 -21.53
C THR A 107 0.91 8.20 -22.56
N TRP A 108 1.26 6.92 -22.73
CA TRP A 108 2.19 6.48 -23.77
C TRP A 108 1.67 6.85 -25.17
N THR A 109 0.40 6.57 -25.45
CA THR A 109 -0.23 6.93 -26.73
C THR A 109 -0.17 8.43 -26.99
N THR A 110 -0.55 9.24 -25.99
CA THR A 110 -0.52 10.71 -26.11
C THR A 110 0.89 11.23 -26.39
N GLU A 111 1.91 10.71 -25.69
CA GLU A 111 3.29 11.15 -25.94
C GLU A 111 3.83 10.74 -27.31
N LEU A 112 3.39 9.60 -27.84
CA LEU A 112 3.76 9.19 -29.20
C LEU A 112 3.09 10.09 -30.24
N GLN A 113 1.80 10.36 -30.10
CA GLN A 113 1.05 11.27 -30.98
C GLN A 113 1.64 12.69 -30.97
N ASN A 114 2.13 13.17 -29.82
CA ASN A 114 2.80 14.46 -29.70
C ASN A 114 4.13 14.53 -30.46
N ARG A 115 4.81 13.39 -30.64
CA ARG A 115 6.10 13.30 -31.35
C ARG A 115 5.93 13.05 -32.84
N ASP A 116 4.96 12.22 -33.18
CA ASP A 116 4.67 11.83 -34.54
C ASP A 116 3.16 11.69 -34.73
N LEU A 117 2.60 12.61 -35.52
CA LEU A 117 1.17 12.69 -35.81
C LEU A 117 0.65 11.49 -36.63
N THR A 118 1.54 10.69 -37.22
CA THR A 118 1.16 9.50 -37.99
C THR A 118 0.97 8.26 -37.11
N THR A 119 1.50 8.26 -35.89
CA THR A 119 1.31 7.16 -34.93
C THR A 119 -0.02 7.34 -34.20
N THR A 120 -1.04 6.60 -34.61
CA THR A 120 -2.37 6.66 -33.98
C THR A 120 -2.50 5.76 -32.75
N SER A 121 -1.78 4.63 -32.70
CA SER A 121 -1.87 3.64 -31.63
C SER A 121 -0.52 3.13 -31.15
N LEU A 122 -0.49 2.53 -29.95
CA LEU A 122 0.70 1.82 -29.44
C LEU A 122 1.08 0.62 -30.30
N HIS A 123 0.10 0.05 -31.03
CA HIS A 123 0.35 -1.07 -31.93
C HIS A 123 1.13 -0.61 -33.16
N ASP A 124 0.71 0.49 -33.78
CA ASP A 124 1.39 1.09 -34.94
C ASP A 124 2.84 1.41 -34.59
N TYR A 125 3.07 1.97 -33.39
CA TYR A 125 4.43 2.21 -32.91
C TYR A 125 5.21 0.92 -32.71
N ALA A 126 4.60 -0.15 -32.17
CA ALA A 126 5.27 -1.43 -32.01
C ALA A 126 5.64 -2.07 -33.37
N GLU A 127 4.83 -1.87 -34.41
CA GLU A 127 5.12 -2.34 -35.78
C GLU A 127 6.34 -1.65 -36.40
N THR A 128 6.68 -0.42 -35.98
CA THR A 128 7.93 0.25 -36.39
C THR A 128 9.19 -0.40 -35.82
N ALA A 129 9.05 -1.43 -34.96
CA ALA A 129 10.12 -2.13 -34.28
C ALA A 129 11.10 -1.19 -33.55
N PRO A 130 10.61 -0.40 -32.57
CA PRO A 130 11.40 0.63 -31.93
C PRO A 130 12.56 0.03 -31.13
N THR A 131 13.70 0.69 -31.21
CA THR A 131 14.90 0.26 -30.48
C THR A 131 14.71 0.43 -28.97
N GLN A 132 15.43 -0.37 -28.18
CA GLN A 132 15.41 -0.25 -26.71
C GLN A 132 15.78 1.18 -26.24
N GLN A 133 16.64 1.88 -26.98
CA GLN A 133 17.03 3.24 -26.67
C GLN A 133 15.87 4.23 -26.82
N GLN A 134 15.10 4.12 -27.91
CA GLN A 134 13.90 4.94 -28.13
C GLN A 134 12.85 4.68 -27.04
N ILE A 135 12.62 3.42 -26.68
CA ILE A 135 11.68 3.05 -25.61
C ILE A 135 12.14 3.66 -24.27
N LYS A 136 13.43 3.56 -23.93
CA LYS A 136 13.98 4.15 -22.70
C LYS A 136 13.85 5.67 -22.71
N GLU A 137 14.09 6.33 -23.83
CA GLU A 137 13.97 7.78 -23.96
C GLU A 137 12.53 8.25 -23.71
N ILE A 138 11.54 7.59 -24.33
CA ILE A 138 10.13 7.89 -24.10
C ILE A 138 9.74 7.59 -22.65
N SER A 139 10.21 6.47 -22.10
CA SER A 139 9.96 6.10 -20.70
C SER A 139 10.50 7.17 -19.73
N ASN A 140 11.72 7.66 -19.96
CA ASN A 140 12.32 8.72 -19.15
C ASN A 140 11.57 10.05 -19.30
N ARG A 141 11.08 10.35 -20.50
CA ARG A 141 10.25 11.53 -20.74
C ARG A 141 8.93 11.43 -19.98
N LEU A 142 8.22 10.32 -20.10
CA LEU A 142 7.00 10.05 -19.33
C LEU A 142 7.25 10.17 -17.82
N ALA A 143 8.34 9.58 -17.33
CA ALA A 143 8.71 9.65 -15.92
C ALA A 143 9.09 11.06 -15.44
N ARG A 144 9.47 11.98 -16.35
CA ARG A 144 9.79 13.37 -16.02
C ARG A 144 8.58 14.31 -16.09
N PHE A 145 7.71 14.10 -17.07
CA PHE A 145 6.62 15.03 -17.38
C PHE A 145 5.25 14.58 -16.87
N TYR A 146 5.04 13.28 -16.66
CA TYR A 146 3.74 12.70 -16.26
C TYR A 146 3.80 11.96 -14.91
N VAL A 147 4.98 11.81 -14.35
CA VAL A 147 5.24 11.32 -13.00
C VAL A 147 6.10 12.40 -12.35
N ALA A 148 5.87 12.78 -11.09
CA ALA A 148 6.78 13.70 -10.43
C ALA A 148 8.21 13.12 -10.41
N GLY A 149 9.06 13.67 -11.26
CA GLY A 149 10.40 13.16 -11.53
C GLY A 149 11.49 14.03 -10.90
N GLY A 150 12.19 13.45 -9.93
CA GLY A 150 13.63 13.50 -9.64
C GLY A 150 14.40 14.83 -9.59
N ASP A 151 14.32 15.65 -10.63
CA ASP A 151 15.13 16.87 -10.80
C ASP A 151 14.45 18.10 -10.18
N VAL A 152 13.19 17.97 -9.79
CA VAL A 152 12.40 19.06 -9.22
C VAL A 152 12.29 18.87 -7.71
N ASP A 153 12.82 19.85 -6.97
CA ASP A 153 12.65 19.91 -5.51
C ASP A 153 11.15 20.10 -5.19
N ILE A 154 10.51 19.00 -4.82
CA ILE A 154 9.10 18.96 -4.40
C ILE A 154 8.82 19.90 -3.23
N TYR A 155 9.79 20.19 -2.37
CA TYR A 155 9.62 21.14 -1.27
C TYR A 155 9.63 22.58 -1.79
N ALA A 156 10.52 22.89 -2.74
CA ALA A 156 10.53 24.19 -3.42
C ALA A 156 9.26 24.42 -4.24
N LEU A 157 8.75 23.42 -4.97
CA LEU A 157 7.47 23.51 -5.70
C LEU A 157 6.28 23.75 -4.76
N ARG A 158 6.25 23.10 -3.59
CA ARG A 158 5.19 23.27 -2.58
C ARG A 158 5.15 24.67 -1.98
N SER A 159 6.23 25.45 -2.09
CA SER A 159 6.27 26.86 -1.70
C SER A 159 5.73 27.82 -2.77
N GLN A 160 5.48 27.34 -3.99
CA GLN A 160 4.96 28.14 -5.09
C GLN A 160 3.42 28.21 -5.06
N SER A 161 2.85 29.20 -5.78
CA SER A 161 1.41 29.38 -5.84
C SER A 161 0.71 28.20 -6.54
N PRO A 162 -0.56 27.88 -6.18
CA PRO A 162 -1.32 26.76 -6.76
C PRO A 162 -1.42 26.79 -8.30
N GLN A 163 -1.30 27.97 -8.91
CA GLN A 163 -1.37 28.16 -10.37
C GLN A 163 -0.10 27.70 -11.11
N ARG A 164 1.03 27.58 -10.41
CA ARG A 164 2.31 27.08 -10.96
C ARG A 164 2.67 25.68 -10.46
N ARG A 165 1.92 25.18 -9.47
CA ARG A 165 2.12 23.88 -8.85
C ARG A 165 1.37 22.82 -9.64
N ASP A 166 2.08 21.79 -10.06
CA ASP A 166 1.46 20.56 -10.54
C ASP A 166 1.01 19.72 -9.33
N THR A 167 -0.24 19.93 -8.90
CA THR A 167 -0.84 19.16 -7.81
C THR A 167 -1.11 17.70 -8.19
N GLN A 168 -1.14 17.38 -9.48
CA GLN A 168 -1.63 16.10 -10.01
C GLN A 168 -0.52 15.05 -10.05
N ASN A 169 0.72 15.42 -10.36
CA ASN A 169 1.80 14.47 -10.58
C ASN A 169 2.70 14.20 -9.35
N GLU A 170 2.55 14.93 -8.25
CA GLU A 170 3.47 14.93 -7.08
C GLU A 170 3.71 13.58 -6.37
N ASN A 171 2.90 12.52 -6.60
CA ASN A 171 2.77 11.43 -5.63
C ASN A 171 2.88 9.98 -6.15
N VAL A 172 3.58 9.73 -7.27
CA VAL A 172 3.70 8.36 -7.80
C VAL A 172 5.12 7.82 -7.62
N VAL A 173 5.33 6.93 -6.64
CA VAL A 173 6.60 6.22 -6.45
C VAL A 173 6.38 4.72 -6.20
N PHE A 174 7.04 3.88 -6.98
CA PHE A 174 7.14 2.42 -6.77
C PHE A 174 8.10 2.05 -5.61
N ALA A 175 7.96 2.69 -4.45
CA ALA A 175 8.91 2.55 -3.34
C ALA A 175 8.75 1.23 -2.56
N LEU A 176 7.50 0.82 -2.32
CA LEU A 176 7.19 -0.38 -1.50
C LEU A 176 7.82 -1.66 -2.04
N ASN A 177 7.65 -1.92 -3.35
CA ASN A 177 8.16 -3.16 -3.97
C ASN A 177 9.70 -3.20 -4.01
N GLN A 178 10.35 -2.03 -4.03
CA GLN A 178 11.81 -1.91 -4.02
C GLN A 178 12.43 -1.98 -2.61
N GLY A 179 11.60 -2.00 -1.55
CA GLY A 179 12.10 -2.04 -0.17
C GLY A 179 12.58 -0.68 0.35
N ASP A 180 12.30 0.42 -0.35
CA ASP A 180 12.76 1.76 0.02
C ASP A 180 11.76 2.41 0.98
N ILE A 181 11.90 2.14 2.28
CA ILE A 181 11.03 2.69 3.32
C ILE A 181 11.10 4.21 3.42
N GLY A 182 12.28 4.80 3.19
CA GLY A 182 12.46 6.26 3.26
C GLY A 182 11.59 6.98 2.23
N ARG A 183 11.50 6.45 1.00
CA ARG A 183 10.58 6.96 -0.02
C ARG A 183 9.10 6.66 0.23
N VAL A 184 8.79 5.65 1.05
CA VAL A 184 7.40 5.39 1.47
C VAL A 184 6.97 6.42 2.51
N GLU A 185 7.85 6.75 3.45
CA GLU A 185 7.60 7.73 4.52
C GLU A 185 7.31 9.14 3.97
N THR A 186 7.92 9.53 2.83
CA THR A 186 7.63 10.83 2.20
C THR A 186 6.18 10.98 1.73
N LEU A 187 5.47 9.87 1.50
CA LEU A 187 4.06 9.87 1.11
C LEU A 187 3.11 9.98 2.31
N PHE A 188 3.60 9.72 3.53
CA PHE A 188 2.74 9.68 4.72
C PHE A 188 2.05 11.02 5.02
N PRO A 189 2.71 12.19 4.94
CA PRO A 189 2.03 13.48 5.17
C PRO A 189 0.82 13.70 4.27
N LEU A 190 0.92 13.33 2.98
CA LEU A 190 -0.20 13.43 2.05
C LEU A 190 -1.35 12.51 2.45
N TRP A 191 -1.04 11.25 2.74
CA TRP A 191 -2.04 10.26 3.14
C TRP A 191 -2.69 10.59 4.47
N ILE A 192 -1.96 11.22 5.40
CA ILE A 192 -2.52 11.75 6.65
C ILE A 192 -3.63 12.77 6.34
N SER A 193 -3.37 13.74 5.46
CA SER A 193 -4.38 14.74 5.05
C SER A 193 -5.58 14.09 4.36
N ILE A 194 -5.35 13.13 3.45
CA ILE A 194 -6.42 12.38 2.78
C ILE A 194 -7.27 11.60 3.80
N PHE A 195 -6.64 10.94 4.77
CA PHE A 195 -7.35 10.18 5.79
C PHE A 195 -8.14 11.05 6.75
N GLN A 196 -7.66 12.25 7.07
CA GLN A 196 -8.45 13.22 7.80
C GLN A 196 -9.68 13.67 7.02
N GLY A 197 -9.54 13.93 5.71
CA GLY A 197 -10.66 14.34 4.84
C GLY A 197 -11.68 13.22 4.57
N THR A 198 -11.24 11.96 4.54
CA THR A 198 -12.10 10.79 4.24
C THR A 198 -12.68 10.12 5.47
N GLY A 199 -12.49 10.68 6.68
CA GLY A 199 -13.03 10.12 7.93
C GLY A 199 -12.23 8.94 8.52
N LYS A 200 -11.02 8.66 8.01
CA LYS A 200 -10.08 7.66 8.54
C LYS A 200 -9.18 8.22 9.64
N HIS A 201 -9.77 8.90 10.62
CA HIS A 201 -9.04 9.63 11.66
C HIS A 201 -8.08 8.75 12.47
N LYS A 202 -8.47 7.51 12.78
CA LYS A 202 -7.61 6.57 13.53
C LYS A 202 -6.32 6.22 12.78
N TYR A 203 -6.40 5.97 11.47
CA TYR A 203 -5.23 5.75 10.63
C TYR A 203 -4.35 7.01 10.57
N SER A 204 -4.96 8.18 10.40
CA SER A 204 -4.21 9.45 10.39
C SER A 204 -3.46 9.70 11.71
N ALA A 205 -4.11 9.47 12.86
CA ALA A 205 -3.49 9.64 14.17
C ALA A 205 -2.33 8.68 14.39
N HIS A 206 -2.50 7.42 13.97
CA HIS A 206 -1.45 6.42 14.07
C HIS A 206 -0.25 6.73 13.15
N MET A 207 -0.50 7.19 11.91
CA MET A 207 0.57 7.62 11.01
C MET A 207 1.35 8.82 11.55
N ILE A 208 0.65 9.82 12.11
CA ILE A 208 1.29 10.97 12.77
C ILE A 208 2.17 10.47 13.93
N LYS A 209 1.63 9.61 14.79
CA LYS A 209 2.39 9.05 15.92
C LYS A 209 3.63 8.31 15.45
N PHE A 210 3.50 7.46 14.43
CA PHE A 210 4.64 6.73 13.88
C PHE A 210 5.74 7.66 13.35
N LEU A 211 5.37 8.67 12.55
CA LEU A 211 6.35 9.66 12.05
C LEU A 211 7.01 10.41 13.21
N MET A 212 6.23 10.84 14.20
CA MET A 212 6.75 11.53 15.37
C MET A 212 7.73 10.66 16.15
N ASP A 213 7.38 9.40 16.37
CA ASP A 213 8.20 8.45 17.11
C ASP A 213 9.52 8.17 16.36
N VAL A 214 9.45 7.89 15.06
CA VAL A 214 10.60 7.53 14.21
C VAL A 214 11.58 8.70 14.02
N HIS A 215 11.08 9.92 13.84
CA HIS A 215 11.93 11.07 13.54
C HIS A 215 12.38 11.87 14.78
N PHE A 216 11.62 11.88 15.88
CA PHE A 216 11.89 12.76 17.02
C PHE A 216 12.08 12.03 18.36
N VAL A 217 11.52 10.81 18.53
CA VAL A 217 11.57 10.11 19.83
C VAL A 217 12.62 9.00 19.85
N TYR A 218 12.72 8.22 18.78
CA TYR A 218 13.57 7.05 18.75
C TYR A 218 15.05 7.41 18.55
N PRO A 219 15.97 6.80 19.33
CA PRO A 219 17.39 6.93 19.07
C PRO A 219 17.75 6.29 17.72
N ASP A 220 18.84 6.76 17.09
CA ASP A 220 19.25 6.35 15.75
C ASP A 220 19.27 4.83 15.50
N ARG A 221 19.72 4.07 16.50
CA ARG A 221 19.78 2.60 16.41
C ARG A 221 18.37 1.98 16.33
N LEU A 222 17.42 2.50 17.12
CA LEU A 222 16.05 2.02 17.11
C LEU A 222 15.32 2.45 15.83
N ARG A 223 15.52 3.69 15.38
CA ARG A 223 15.01 4.18 14.10
C ARG A 223 15.42 3.28 12.93
N LYS A 224 16.71 2.94 12.84
CA LYS A 224 17.23 2.02 11.82
C LYS A 224 16.62 0.61 11.95
N ALA A 225 16.48 0.12 13.18
CA ALA A 225 15.86 -1.17 13.43
C ALA A 225 14.40 -1.19 12.98
N VAL A 226 13.60 -0.16 13.29
CA VAL A 226 12.23 -0.04 12.81
C VAL A 226 12.20 -0.01 11.29
N GLY A 227 12.95 0.91 10.66
CA GLY A 227 12.98 1.07 9.20
C GLY A 227 13.34 -0.22 8.44
N HIS A 228 14.35 -0.96 8.91
CA HIS A 228 14.77 -2.22 8.28
C HIS A 228 13.76 -3.37 8.45
N ASN A 229 12.85 -3.27 9.43
CA ASN A 229 11.89 -4.33 9.72
C ASN A 229 10.47 -4.01 9.23
N VAL A 230 10.19 -2.83 8.66
CA VAL A 230 8.83 -2.53 8.14
C VAL A 230 8.52 -3.32 6.87
N LEU A 231 9.54 -3.54 6.04
CA LEU A 231 9.45 -4.25 4.78
C LEU A 231 10.29 -5.52 4.82
N VAL A 232 9.75 -6.61 4.29
CA VAL A 232 10.42 -7.90 4.16
C VAL A 232 10.30 -8.40 2.74
N ASN A 233 11.30 -9.16 2.28
CA ASN A 233 11.29 -9.81 0.98
C ASN A 233 11.28 -11.33 1.17
N PRO A 234 10.09 -11.97 1.27
CA PRO A 234 10.00 -13.41 1.52
C PRO A 234 10.61 -14.26 0.40
N THR A 235 10.59 -13.76 -0.83
CA THR A 235 11.06 -14.50 -2.01
C THR A 235 12.57 -14.30 -2.25
N GLY A 236 13.17 -13.25 -1.69
CA GLY A 236 14.57 -12.87 -1.95
C GLY A 236 14.82 -12.27 -3.34
N LEU A 237 13.79 -12.15 -4.19
CA LEU A 237 13.92 -11.61 -5.55
C LEU A 237 13.80 -10.07 -5.55
N PRO A 238 14.53 -9.36 -6.44
CA PRO A 238 14.38 -7.91 -6.59
C PRO A 238 12.92 -7.51 -6.88
N GLY A 239 12.45 -6.41 -6.27
CA GLY A 239 11.10 -5.91 -6.51
C GLY A 239 9.97 -6.69 -5.82
N LYS A 240 10.28 -7.65 -4.94
CA LYS A 240 9.29 -8.49 -4.24
C LYS A 240 9.15 -8.17 -2.74
N PHE A 241 9.51 -6.97 -2.32
CA PHE A 241 9.26 -6.52 -0.95
C PHE A 241 7.77 -6.40 -0.66
N ARG A 242 7.41 -6.70 0.59
CA ARG A 242 6.06 -6.70 1.16
C ARG A 242 6.10 -6.09 2.56
N GLY A 243 5.00 -5.49 3.00
CA GLY A 243 4.85 -5.12 4.41
C GLY A 243 4.88 -6.38 5.29
N VAL A 244 5.44 -6.28 6.49
CA VAL A 244 5.50 -7.43 7.41
C VAL A 244 4.12 -7.98 7.75
N ASP A 245 3.15 -7.09 7.96
CA ASP A 245 1.76 -7.45 8.24
C ASP A 245 1.10 -8.20 7.06
N TRP A 246 1.55 -7.96 5.82
CA TRP A 246 1.12 -8.78 4.69
C TRP A 246 1.57 -10.23 4.87
N VAL A 247 2.82 -10.45 5.26
CA VAL A 247 3.37 -11.80 5.44
C VAL A 247 2.68 -12.49 6.61
N GLU A 248 2.43 -11.77 7.70
CA GLU A 248 1.63 -12.26 8.82
C GLU A 248 0.24 -12.68 8.36
N GLU A 249 -0.48 -11.81 7.64
CA GLU A 249 -1.83 -12.12 7.19
C GLU A 249 -1.87 -13.23 6.13
N SER A 250 -1.02 -13.16 5.11
CA SER A 250 -1.06 -14.06 3.95
C SER A 250 -0.43 -15.41 4.23
N MET A 251 0.59 -15.50 5.09
CA MET A 251 1.30 -16.75 5.37
C MET A 251 0.92 -17.37 6.71
N ILE A 252 0.53 -16.59 7.72
CA ILE A 252 0.25 -17.14 9.05
C ILE A 252 -1.26 -17.16 9.29
N ASN A 253 -1.90 -15.99 9.23
CA ASN A 253 -3.29 -15.87 9.64
C ASN A 253 -4.25 -16.50 8.64
N LEU A 254 -4.01 -16.38 7.33
CA LEU A 254 -4.88 -16.99 6.31
C LEU A 254 -4.97 -18.51 6.49
N TYR A 255 -3.83 -19.19 6.60
CA TYR A 255 -3.80 -20.64 6.81
C TYR A 255 -4.29 -21.02 8.20
N THR A 256 -3.95 -20.25 9.23
CA THR A 256 -4.49 -20.51 10.58
C THR A 256 -6.03 -20.41 10.58
N LYS A 257 -6.60 -19.41 9.90
CA LYS A 257 -8.05 -19.24 9.74
C LYS A 257 -8.66 -20.30 8.80
N HIS A 258 -7.97 -20.73 7.76
CA HIS A 258 -8.49 -21.76 6.87
C HIS A 258 -8.47 -23.15 7.53
N THR A 259 -7.34 -23.54 8.10
CA THR A 259 -7.12 -24.84 8.72
C THR A 259 -7.81 -24.96 10.08
N PHE A 260 -7.92 -23.86 10.84
CA PHE A 260 -8.44 -23.87 12.21
C PHE A 260 -9.58 -22.88 12.47
N GLY A 261 -9.94 -22.01 11.54
CA GLY A 261 -10.97 -20.96 11.72
C GLY A 261 -12.41 -21.42 11.49
N GLY A 262 -12.71 -22.69 11.78
CA GLY A 262 -14.08 -23.18 11.89
C GLY A 262 -14.65 -23.02 13.30
N SER A 263 -15.96 -22.86 13.40
CA SER A 263 -16.70 -23.00 14.67
C SER A 263 -16.74 -24.49 15.07
N GLY A 264 -15.65 -25.00 15.63
CA GLY A 264 -15.52 -26.39 16.05
C GLY A 264 -14.72 -26.55 17.34
N SER A 265 -14.87 -27.70 18.02
CA SER A 265 -14.22 -28.03 19.30
C SER A 265 -12.68 -28.04 19.26
N ASN A 266 -12.09 -27.97 18.06
CA ASN A 266 -10.64 -27.89 17.85
C ASN A 266 -10.07 -26.47 18.01
N TYR A 267 -10.92 -25.44 18.16
CA TYR A 267 -10.50 -24.05 18.35
C TYR A 267 -10.12 -23.75 19.81
N THR A 268 -9.03 -24.34 20.29
CA THR A 268 -8.46 -23.96 21.60
C THR A 268 -7.22 -23.11 21.41
N LYS A 269 -7.07 -22.02 22.18
CA LYS A 269 -5.89 -21.14 22.14
C LYS A 269 -4.58 -21.93 22.26
N LYS A 270 -4.57 -22.97 23.09
CA LYS A 270 -3.43 -23.87 23.28
C LYS A 270 -3.02 -24.56 21.97
N ARG A 271 -3.97 -25.16 21.25
CA ARG A 271 -3.70 -25.84 19.97
C ARG A 271 -3.23 -24.87 18.89
N VAL A 272 -3.80 -23.67 18.83
CA VAL A 272 -3.35 -22.63 17.87
C VAL A 272 -1.91 -22.22 18.16
N ILE A 273 -1.52 -22.07 19.42
CA ILE A 273 -0.14 -21.72 19.82
C ILE A 273 0.83 -22.86 19.48
N ASP A 274 0.46 -24.12 19.79
CA ASP A 274 1.31 -25.29 19.54
C ASP A 274 1.56 -25.48 18.03
N GLU A 275 0.51 -25.37 17.21
CA GLU A 275 0.59 -25.57 15.74
C GLU A 275 1.15 -24.33 14.99
N SER A 276 1.02 -23.12 15.54
CA SER A 276 1.54 -21.89 14.91
C SER A 276 3.06 -21.95 14.71
N THR A 277 3.78 -22.60 15.63
CA THR A 277 5.23 -22.83 15.49
C THR A 277 5.60 -23.82 14.38
N LEU A 278 4.65 -24.66 13.96
CA LEU A 278 4.81 -25.74 12.98
C LEU A 278 4.23 -25.38 11.60
N ILE A 279 3.68 -24.18 11.43
CA ILE A 279 3.00 -23.72 10.20
C ILE A 279 3.84 -23.95 8.94
N LYS A 280 5.15 -23.70 8.97
CA LYS A 280 6.03 -23.95 7.81
C LYS A 280 6.16 -25.43 7.44
N ILE A 281 6.16 -26.32 8.44
CA ILE A 281 6.18 -27.77 8.22
C ILE A 281 4.82 -28.21 7.68
N HIS A 282 3.74 -27.64 8.18
CA HIS A 282 2.38 -27.90 7.71
C HIS A 282 2.17 -27.45 6.26
N HIS A 283 2.75 -26.30 5.87
CA HIS A 283 2.78 -25.80 4.49
C HIS A 283 3.54 -26.75 3.58
N SER A 284 4.78 -27.12 3.96
CA SER A 284 5.58 -28.05 3.17
C SER A 284 4.89 -29.41 2.97
N ARG A 285 4.06 -29.85 3.92
CA ARG A 285 3.26 -31.07 3.80
C ARG A 285 2.06 -30.90 2.87
N HIS A 286 1.35 -29.77 2.94
CA HIS A 286 0.23 -29.48 2.03
C HIS A 286 0.71 -29.31 0.59
N ASP A 287 1.76 -28.50 0.37
CA ASP A 287 2.37 -28.33 -0.95
C ASP A 287 2.84 -29.67 -1.54
N ASN A 288 3.40 -30.55 -0.69
CA ASN A 288 3.81 -31.89 -1.12
C ASN A 288 2.60 -32.77 -1.48
N ILE A 289 1.51 -32.74 -0.71
CA ILE A 289 0.31 -33.51 -1.02
C ILE A 289 -0.35 -32.99 -2.30
N GLU A 290 -0.53 -31.69 -2.46
CA GLU A 290 -1.14 -31.07 -3.65
C GLU A 290 -0.30 -31.26 -4.93
N GLN A 291 1.01 -31.44 -4.81
CA GLN A 291 1.89 -31.72 -5.96
C GLN A 291 2.01 -33.20 -6.30
N ASN A 292 1.73 -34.11 -5.35
CA ASN A 292 1.94 -35.55 -5.53
C ASN A 292 0.65 -36.37 -5.58
N PHE A 293 -0.51 -35.77 -5.33
CA PHE A 293 -1.85 -36.37 -5.43
C PHE A 293 -2.80 -35.44 -6.18
#